data_AF-A0A7D5SA61-F1
#
_entry.id   AF-A0A7D5SA61-F1
#
_cell.length_a   1.000
_cell.length_b   1.000
_cell.length_c   1.000
_cell.angle_alpha   90.00
_cell.angle_beta   90.00
_cell.angle_gamma   90.00
#
_symmetry.space_group_name_H-M   'P 1'
#
loop_
_entity.id
_entity.type
_entity.pdbx_description
1 polymer ?
#
loop_
_entity_poly.entity_id
_entity_poly.type
_entity_poly.pdbx_seq_one_letter_code
_entity_poly.pdbx_strand_id
1 'polypeptide(L)'
;MNQNVAAVQEHVRMQNTNANGAGRFTLYNDGSTNYSTFTKYGSTYPGGYAGVPTLYPFANLLAFGNNGITTGDGMGRFLISSGGNIGISLFKSGVSKLKFHADFTSENVGIGGSSVPVARVHLNNTDGANMDMMLSNNTTGHAATDGFAIIQTGNEINLNQREAAALRFSTSNTEQLRIASNGNIGIGTNAPSTKLDVNGQVRIQGGNPGLGKVLVSDANGLASWQTPASGSSGTLNQSYNSGGPGSGRIITADSGAVLIQGEDGFQVTGNFDLVSCYH
;
A
#
# COMPACT_ATOMS: atom_id res chain seq x y z
N MET A 1 33.13 -44.67 -12.48
CA MET A 1 34.33 -44.05 -13.06
C MET A 1 35.04 -43.31 -11.95
N ASN A 2 36.20 -43.78 -11.50
CA ASN A 2 37.03 -43.08 -10.51
C ASN A 2 38.29 -42.63 -11.24
N GLN A 3 38.56 -41.33 -11.34
CA GLN A 3 39.79 -40.83 -11.97
C GLN A 3 40.30 -39.54 -11.30
N ASN A 4 41.54 -39.62 -10.82
CA ASN A 4 42.36 -38.56 -10.21
C ASN A 4 43.18 -37.84 -11.28
N VAL A 5 42.56 -37.07 -12.19
CA VAL A 5 43.33 -36.23 -13.13
C VAL A 5 42.66 -34.88 -13.33
N ALA A 6 43.46 -33.80 -13.32
CA ALA A 6 43.02 -32.40 -13.25
C ALA A 6 42.51 -31.78 -14.58
N ALA A 7 42.08 -32.58 -15.56
CA ALA A 7 41.57 -32.09 -16.85
C ALA A 7 40.03 -32.08 -16.90
N VAL A 8 39.45 -31.27 -17.79
CA VAL A 8 38.00 -31.30 -18.07
C VAL A 8 37.65 -32.69 -18.62
N GLN A 9 36.94 -33.48 -17.82
CA GLN A 9 36.59 -34.84 -18.17
C GLN A 9 35.09 -34.98 -18.35
N GLU A 10 34.68 -35.36 -19.56
CA GLU A 10 33.30 -35.71 -19.84
C GLU A 10 33.10 -37.19 -19.56
N HIS A 11 32.30 -37.51 -18.54
CA HIS A 11 32.07 -38.90 -18.12
C HIS A 11 30.91 -39.53 -18.90
N VAL A 12 29.92 -38.72 -19.27
CA VAL A 12 28.76 -39.16 -20.06
C VAL A 12 28.41 -38.03 -21.03
N ARG A 13 28.53 -38.31 -22.33
CA ARG A 13 28.07 -37.43 -23.41
C ARG A 13 26.95 -38.14 -24.15
N MET A 14 25.74 -37.63 -24.02
CA MET A 14 24.56 -38.12 -24.76
C MET A 14 24.09 -37.01 -25.68
N GLN A 15 24.55 -37.03 -26.94
CA GLN A 15 24.25 -35.99 -27.92
C GLN A 15 23.65 -36.58 -29.19
N ASN A 16 22.65 -35.88 -29.74
CA ASN A 16 22.21 -36.05 -31.11
C ASN A 16 22.77 -34.87 -31.91
N THR A 17 23.60 -35.15 -32.92
CA THR A 17 24.24 -34.10 -33.74
C THR A 17 23.33 -33.55 -34.85
N ASN A 18 22.13 -34.11 -35.02
CA ASN A 18 21.13 -33.57 -35.93
C ASN A 18 20.44 -32.36 -35.30
N ALA A 19 20.48 -31.21 -35.99
CA ALA A 19 19.87 -29.94 -35.58
C ALA A 19 18.35 -30.05 -35.26
N ASN A 20 17.67 -31.02 -35.86
CA ASN A 20 16.24 -31.28 -35.67
C ASN A 20 15.96 -32.56 -34.85
N GLY A 21 17.01 -33.25 -34.39
CA GLY A 21 16.89 -34.49 -33.62
C GLY A 21 16.82 -34.23 -32.12
N ALA A 22 16.03 -35.02 -31.39
CA ALA A 22 16.00 -34.98 -29.93
C ALA A 22 16.87 -36.10 -29.33
N GLY A 23 17.73 -35.77 -28.36
CA GLY A 23 18.30 -36.75 -27.44
C GLY A 23 17.34 -36.96 -26.27
N ARG A 24 17.11 -38.21 -25.84
CA ARG A 24 16.25 -38.53 -24.70
C ARG A 24 17.04 -39.32 -23.65
N PHE A 25 17.21 -38.73 -22.48
CA PHE A 25 17.67 -39.44 -21.30
C PHE A 25 16.48 -39.59 -20.35
N THR A 26 16.06 -40.83 -20.06
CA THR A 26 14.90 -41.13 -19.21
C THR A 26 15.34 -41.91 -18.00
N LEU A 27 15.02 -41.40 -16.81
CA LEU A 27 15.13 -42.12 -15.56
C LEU A 27 13.72 -42.58 -15.16
N TYR A 28 13.49 -43.87 -15.17
CA TYR A 28 12.22 -44.43 -14.67
C TYR A 28 12.26 -44.55 -13.16
N ASN A 29 11.09 -44.38 -12.57
CA ASN A 29 10.85 -44.72 -11.20
C ASN A 29 9.53 -45.50 -11.11
N ASP A 30 9.52 -46.61 -10.37
CA ASP A 30 8.48 -47.63 -10.36
C ASP A 30 7.57 -47.58 -9.12
N GLY A 31 7.83 -46.68 -8.16
CA GLY A 31 7.05 -46.54 -6.93
C GLY A 31 6.71 -45.09 -6.57
N SER A 32 5.54 -44.86 -5.96
CA SER A 32 5.05 -43.53 -5.55
C SER A 32 5.88 -42.83 -4.48
N THR A 33 6.74 -43.57 -3.77
CA THR A 33 7.62 -43.07 -2.71
C THR A 33 9.08 -42.91 -3.14
N ASN A 34 9.43 -43.36 -4.34
CA ASN A 34 10.79 -43.30 -4.86
C ASN A 34 11.03 -41.97 -5.58
N TYR A 35 12.28 -41.59 -5.84
CA TYR A 35 12.62 -40.40 -6.60
C TYR A 35 13.86 -40.63 -7.48
N SER A 36 13.82 -40.09 -8.70
CA SER A 36 15.00 -40.01 -9.57
C SER A 36 15.65 -38.65 -9.39
N THR A 37 16.88 -38.60 -8.88
CA THR A 37 17.59 -37.34 -8.60
C THR A 37 18.86 -37.21 -9.41
N PHE A 38 19.11 -35.99 -9.91
CA PHE A 38 20.44 -35.54 -10.25
C PHE A 38 21.07 -34.91 -9.01
N THR A 39 21.92 -35.67 -8.30
CA THR A 39 22.59 -35.17 -7.10
C THR A 39 24.01 -34.76 -7.44
N LYS A 40 24.33 -33.47 -7.29
CA LYS A 40 25.69 -32.94 -7.39
C LYS A 40 26.18 -32.54 -6.00
N TYR A 41 27.20 -33.25 -5.50
CA TYR A 41 27.84 -32.91 -4.22
C TYR A 41 28.55 -31.55 -4.29
N GLY A 42 28.49 -30.77 -3.21
CA GLY A 42 29.15 -29.46 -3.07
C GLY A 42 30.66 -29.53 -3.34
N SER A 43 31.22 -28.43 -3.85
CA SER A 43 32.69 -28.24 -3.90
C SER A 43 33.13 -27.40 -2.70
N THR A 44 34.27 -27.74 -2.09
CA THR A 44 34.93 -26.89 -1.08
C THR A 44 35.81 -25.82 -1.71
N TYR A 45 35.99 -25.84 -3.04
CA TYR A 45 36.79 -24.85 -3.76
C TYR A 45 35.94 -23.60 -4.08
N PRO A 46 36.33 -22.40 -3.58
CA PRO A 46 35.68 -21.14 -3.93
C PRO A 46 35.90 -20.80 -5.41
N GLY A 47 34.89 -20.23 -6.08
CA GLY A 47 35.07 -19.66 -7.43
C GLY A 47 34.11 -20.16 -8.51
N GLY A 48 32.95 -20.71 -8.13
CA GLY A 48 31.90 -21.09 -9.08
C GLY A 48 31.30 -19.86 -9.79
N TYR A 49 31.82 -19.56 -10.99
CA TYR A 49 31.31 -18.57 -11.94
C TYR A 49 31.44 -17.08 -11.52
N ALA A 50 31.94 -16.23 -12.43
CA ALA A 50 32.10 -14.80 -12.16
C ALA A 50 30.72 -14.12 -11.96
N GLY A 51 30.56 -13.34 -10.88
CA GLY A 51 29.35 -12.53 -10.61
C GLY A 51 28.39 -13.06 -9.53
N VAL A 52 28.48 -14.33 -9.14
CA VAL A 52 27.75 -14.95 -8.01
C VAL A 52 28.57 -15.32 -6.74
N PRO A 53 29.92 -15.18 -6.64
CA PRO A 53 30.71 -15.71 -5.53
C PRO A 53 30.40 -15.15 -4.14
N THR A 54 29.87 -13.93 -4.05
CA THR A 54 29.64 -13.27 -2.75
C THR A 54 28.46 -13.87 -1.99
N LEU A 55 27.40 -14.25 -2.70
CA LEU A 55 26.21 -14.82 -2.09
C LEU A 55 26.25 -16.36 -2.05
N TYR A 56 26.85 -16.99 -3.06
CA TYR A 56 26.96 -18.44 -3.14
C TYR A 56 28.38 -18.86 -3.59
N PRO A 57 29.41 -18.69 -2.73
CA PRO A 57 30.81 -18.97 -3.09
C PRO A 57 31.09 -20.42 -3.51
N PHE A 58 30.20 -21.33 -3.12
CA PHE A 58 30.25 -22.76 -3.40
C PHE A 58 29.06 -23.23 -4.24
N ALA A 59 28.36 -22.33 -4.93
CA ALA A 59 27.22 -22.69 -5.77
C ALA A 59 27.62 -23.70 -6.86
N ASN A 60 26.89 -24.80 -6.90
CA ASN A 60 26.91 -25.74 -8.00
C ASN A 60 25.84 -25.33 -9.01
N LEU A 61 26.23 -25.02 -10.25
CA LEU A 61 25.29 -24.73 -11.32
C LEU A 61 24.73 -26.04 -11.89
N LEU A 62 23.42 -26.20 -11.87
CA LEU A 62 22.71 -27.17 -12.71
C LEU A 62 22.12 -26.40 -13.89
N ALA A 63 22.79 -26.45 -15.04
CA ALA A 63 22.37 -25.72 -16.23
C ALA A 63 21.40 -26.57 -17.06
N PHE A 64 20.30 -25.96 -17.48
CA PHE A 64 19.37 -26.50 -18.47
C PHE A 64 19.22 -25.47 -19.61
N GLY A 65 19.19 -25.94 -20.86
CA GLY A 65 18.94 -25.09 -22.05
C GLY A 65 19.97 -25.28 -23.18
N ASN A 66 19.60 -24.86 -24.40
CA ASN A 66 20.51 -24.77 -25.55
C ASN A 66 21.12 -23.36 -25.64
N ASN A 67 22.43 -23.25 -25.88
CA ASN A 67 23.16 -21.98 -26.04
C ASN A 67 23.03 -21.38 -27.46
N GLY A 68 21.97 -21.74 -28.17
CA GLY A 68 21.74 -21.34 -29.55
C GLY A 68 21.05 -19.98 -29.66
N ILE A 69 21.48 -19.14 -30.61
CA ILE A 69 20.91 -17.81 -30.90
C ILE A 69 20.41 -17.69 -32.37
N THR A 70 20.37 -18.79 -33.11
CA THR A 70 20.08 -18.87 -34.54
C THR A 70 18.91 -19.81 -34.84
N THR A 71 18.08 -19.43 -35.80
CA THR A 71 16.96 -20.27 -36.25
C THR A 71 17.46 -21.66 -36.67
N GLY A 72 17.07 -22.71 -35.93
CA GLY A 72 17.42 -24.10 -36.24
C GLY A 72 18.50 -24.74 -35.35
N ASP A 73 19.00 -24.08 -34.31
CA ASP A 73 19.98 -24.64 -33.36
C ASP A 73 19.37 -25.34 -32.13
N GLY A 74 18.13 -25.79 -32.26
CA GLY A 74 17.36 -26.42 -31.18
C GLY A 74 16.54 -25.43 -30.34
N MET A 75 15.68 -24.66 -31.02
CA MET A 75 14.71 -23.71 -30.46
C MET A 75 13.56 -24.35 -29.63
N GLY A 76 13.81 -25.48 -28.99
CA GLY A 76 12.88 -26.07 -28.05
C GLY A 76 12.75 -25.16 -26.82
N ARG A 77 11.54 -24.69 -26.54
CA ARG A 77 11.23 -24.09 -25.23
C ARG A 77 11.65 -25.11 -24.16
N PHE A 78 12.37 -24.68 -23.14
CA PHE A 78 12.66 -25.53 -21.98
C PHE A 78 11.34 -25.81 -21.27
N LEU A 79 10.74 -26.97 -21.58
CA LEU A 79 9.51 -27.46 -20.97
C LEU A 79 9.90 -28.37 -19.81
N ILE A 80 9.70 -27.89 -18.58
CA ILE A 80 10.03 -28.66 -17.36
C ILE A 80 9.01 -29.77 -17.13
N SER A 81 7.74 -29.52 -17.45
CA SER A 81 6.70 -30.53 -17.44
C SER A 81 5.57 -30.21 -18.42
N SER A 82 5.00 -31.26 -19.01
CA SER A 82 3.74 -31.22 -19.76
C SER A 82 2.54 -31.71 -18.93
N GLY A 83 2.77 -32.06 -17.66
CA GLY A 83 1.74 -32.57 -16.74
C GLY A 83 2.24 -32.60 -15.29
N GLY A 84 1.41 -32.17 -14.34
CA GLY A 84 1.78 -32.14 -12.92
C GLY A 84 2.62 -30.91 -12.52
N ASN A 85 2.81 -30.79 -11.20
CA ASN A 85 3.33 -29.57 -10.57
C ASN A 85 4.84 -29.41 -10.76
N ILE A 86 5.30 -28.16 -10.78
CA ILE A 86 6.73 -27.81 -10.86
C ILE A 86 7.05 -26.86 -9.73
N GLY A 87 8.18 -27.02 -9.04
CA GLY A 87 8.59 -26.07 -8.02
C GLY A 87 10.03 -26.17 -7.55
N ILE A 88 10.42 -25.18 -6.76
CA ILE A 88 11.70 -25.07 -6.08
C ILE A 88 11.44 -25.16 -4.59
N SER A 89 12.02 -26.18 -3.95
CA SER A 89 11.96 -26.36 -2.50
C SER A 89 13.33 -26.19 -1.86
N LEU A 90 13.34 -25.73 -0.61
CA LEU A 90 14.52 -25.66 0.23
C LEU A 90 14.40 -26.69 1.34
N PHE A 91 15.37 -27.58 1.47
CA PHE A 91 15.47 -28.47 2.61
C PHE A 91 16.24 -27.78 3.75
N LYS A 92 15.59 -27.57 4.88
CA LYS A 92 16.21 -26.95 6.07
C LYS A 92 15.72 -27.65 7.33
N SER A 93 16.66 -28.08 8.17
CA SER A 93 16.38 -28.72 9.46
C SER A 93 15.40 -29.92 9.36
N GLY A 94 15.58 -30.78 8.36
CA GLY A 94 14.77 -31.99 8.21
C GLY A 94 13.47 -31.84 7.41
N VAL A 95 13.11 -30.62 6.99
CA VAL A 95 11.85 -30.34 6.29
C VAL A 95 12.11 -29.63 4.96
N SER A 96 11.48 -30.12 3.89
CA SER A 96 11.42 -29.44 2.59
C SER A 96 10.34 -28.37 2.62
N LYS A 97 10.70 -27.14 2.27
CA LYS A 97 9.80 -25.99 2.20
C LYS A 97 9.70 -25.52 0.76
N LEU A 98 8.50 -25.59 0.18
CA LEU A 98 8.24 -25.05 -1.15
C LEU A 98 8.32 -23.52 -1.10
N LYS A 99 9.14 -22.91 -1.95
CA LYS A 99 9.32 -21.44 -1.98
C LYS A 99 8.82 -20.81 -3.26
N PHE A 100 8.77 -21.56 -4.34
CA PHE A 100 8.14 -21.18 -5.60
C PHE A 100 7.57 -22.44 -6.25
N HIS A 101 6.34 -22.40 -6.74
CA HIS A 101 5.76 -23.50 -7.50
C HIS A 101 4.69 -23.04 -8.47
N ALA A 102 4.54 -23.76 -9.59
CA ALA A 102 3.38 -23.73 -10.45
C ALA A 102 2.55 -24.99 -10.20
N ASP A 103 1.28 -24.80 -9.88
CA ASP A 103 0.32 -25.89 -9.70
C ASP A 103 -0.39 -26.19 -11.02
N PHE A 104 -0.41 -27.46 -11.41
CA PHE A 104 -0.97 -27.92 -12.68
C PHE A 104 -2.50 -27.87 -12.68
N THR A 105 -3.14 -28.13 -11.54
CA THR A 105 -4.60 -28.18 -11.46
C THR A 105 -5.19 -26.78 -11.41
N SER A 106 -4.59 -25.86 -10.65
CA SER A 106 -5.08 -24.49 -10.54
C SER A 106 -4.48 -23.52 -11.57
N GLU A 107 -3.46 -23.94 -12.33
CA GLU A 107 -2.71 -23.12 -13.29
C GLU A 107 -2.08 -21.85 -12.69
N ASN A 108 -1.89 -21.85 -11.37
CA ASN A 108 -1.43 -20.70 -10.61
C ASN A 108 -0.01 -20.90 -10.06
N VAL A 109 0.66 -19.79 -9.75
CA VAL A 109 1.97 -19.78 -9.09
C VAL A 109 1.82 -19.49 -7.60
N GLY A 110 2.37 -20.35 -6.75
CA GLY A 110 2.49 -20.12 -5.30
C GLY A 110 3.90 -19.71 -4.89
N ILE A 111 4.01 -18.73 -4.00
CA ILE A 111 5.29 -18.22 -3.49
C ILE A 111 5.26 -18.21 -1.95
N GLY A 112 6.33 -18.72 -1.34
CA GLY A 112 6.56 -18.67 0.11
C GLY A 112 6.01 -19.84 0.93
N GLY A 113 5.02 -20.58 0.42
CA GLY A 113 4.30 -21.64 1.14
C GLY A 113 3.97 -22.85 0.27
N SER A 114 3.41 -23.89 0.90
CA SER A 114 3.10 -25.20 0.27
C SER A 114 1.62 -25.45 0.01
N SER A 115 0.76 -24.48 0.28
CA SER A 115 -0.69 -24.56 0.00
C SER A 115 -0.98 -24.38 -1.49
N VAL A 116 -2.03 -25.04 -2.00
CA VAL A 116 -2.46 -24.89 -3.40
C VAL A 116 -2.78 -23.41 -3.70
N PRO A 117 -2.21 -22.82 -4.75
CA PRO A 117 -2.42 -21.41 -5.08
C PRO A 117 -3.81 -21.20 -5.67
N VAL A 118 -4.59 -20.28 -5.08
CA VAL A 118 -5.98 -19.97 -5.46
C VAL A 118 -6.14 -18.69 -6.28
N ALA A 119 -5.01 -18.06 -6.63
CA ALA A 119 -4.93 -16.90 -7.50
C ALA A 119 -3.67 -17.02 -8.36
N ARG A 120 -3.66 -16.42 -9.56
CA ARG A 120 -2.57 -16.51 -10.56
C ARG A 120 -1.17 -16.42 -9.96
N VAL A 121 -1.00 -15.50 -9.02
CA VAL A 121 0.17 -15.44 -8.14
C VAL A 121 -0.36 -15.36 -6.70
N HIS A 122 -0.10 -16.39 -5.90
CA HIS A 122 -0.54 -16.48 -4.52
C HIS A 122 0.68 -16.50 -3.58
N LEU A 123 0.85 -15.43 -2.81
CA LEU A 123 1.85 -15.34 -1.77
C LEU A 123 1.23 -15.84 -0.46
N ASN A 124 1.83 -16.87 0.14
CA ASN A 124 1.38 -17.41 1.41
C ASN A 124 2.58 -17.87 2.25
N ASN A 125 2.64 -17.51 3.54
CA ASN A 125 3.60 -18.08 4.48
C ASN A 125 2.88 -19.06 5.37
N THR A 126 3.28 -20.33 5.30
CA THR A 126 2.80 -21.38 6.21
C THR A 126 3.72 -21.58 7.42
N ASP A 127 4.85 -20.88 7.48
CA ASP A 127 5.86 -21.02 8.54
C ASP A 127 5.67 -20.00 9.70
N GLY A 128 4.76 -19.03 9.57
CA GLY A 128 4.56 -17.97 10.56
C GLY A 128 3.43 -17.01 10.20
N ALA A 129 3.25 -15.96 11.01
CA ALA A 129 2.12 -15.02 10.89
C ALA A 129 2.34 -13.89 9.88
N ASN A 130 3.55 -13.76 9.33
CA ASN A 130 3.95 -12.63 8.49
C ASN A 130 4.12 -13.05 7.03
N MET A 131 3.60 -12.23 6.11
CA MET A 131 3.93 -12.28 4.69
C MET A 131 4.29 -10.90 4.16
N ASP A 132 5.45 -10.80 3.51
CA ASP A 132 6.02 -9.54 3.07
C ASP A 132 6.28 -9.60 1.56
N MET A 133 5.88 -8.54 0.85
CA MET A 133 6.40 -8.18 -0.46
C MET A 133 7.23 -6.91 -0.30
N MET A 134 8.49 -6.92 -0.72
CA MET A 134 9.42 -5.82 -0.48
C MET A 134 10.00 -5.30 -1.80
N LEU A 135 10.01 -3.97 -1.94
CA LEU A 135 10.72 -3.25 -3.01
C LEU A 135 11.79 -2.38 -2.36
N SER A 136 13.04 -2.60 -2.75
CA SER A 136 14.17 -1.76 -2.37
C SER A 136 15.08 -1.55 -3.59
N ASN A 137 15.99 -0.59 -3.51
CA ASN A 137 16.98 -0.31 -4.55
C ASN A 137 18.32 0.08 -3.90
N ASN A 138 19.32 0.40 -4.72
CA ASN A 138 20.64 0.78 -4.21
C ASN A 138 20.63 2.02 -3.30
N THR A 139 19.63 2.91 -3.44
CA THR A 139 19.49 4.11 -2.59
C THR A 139 18.92 3.75 -1.23
N THR A 140 17.88 2.91 -1.18
CA THR A 140 17.23 2.50 0.07
C THR A 140 18.03 1.43 0.80
N GLY A 141 18.78 0.59 0.08
CA GLY A 141 19.55 -0.52 0.64
C GLY A 141 18.81 -1.87 0.63
N HIS A 142 19.31 -2.81 1.44
CA HIS A 142 18.86 -4.20 1.54
C HIS A 142 18.81 -4.76 2.97
N ALA A 143 18.91 -3.90 3.99
CA ALA A 143 18.67 -4.28 5.38
C ALA A 143 17.18 -4.49 5.66
N ALA A 144 16.85 -5.10 6.80
CA ALA A 144 15.47 -5.38 7.19
C ALA A 144 14.60 -4.11 7.35
N THR A 145 15.22 -2.95 7.49
CA THR A 145 14.59 -1.64 7.68
C THR A 145 14.43 -0.83 6.40
N ASP A 146 14.84 -1.36 5.25
CA ASP A 146 15.00 -0.53 4.05
C ASP A 146 13.76 -0.63 3.14
N GLY A 147 13.56 0.36 2.27
CA GLY A 147 12.60 0.33 1.17
C GLY A 147 11.12 0.37 1.57
N PHE A 148 10.29 -0.13 0.65
CA PHE A 148 8.84 -0.21 0.80
C PHE A 148 8.38 -1.66 0.93
N ALA A 149 7.45 -1.92 1.86
CA ALA A 149 6.90 -3.25 2.07
C ALA A 149 5.37 -3.25 2.12
N ILE A 150 4.77 -4.24 1.48
CA ILE A 150 3.38 -4.66 1.69
C ILE A 150 3.44 -5.86 2.62
N ILE A 151 2.91 -5.71 3.83
CA ILE A 151 3.07 -6.68 4.91
C ILE A 151 1.69 -7.10 5.38
N GLN A 152 1.44 -8.41 5.42
CA GLN A 152 0.36 -8.98 6.20
C GLN A 152 0.92 -9.51 7.52
N THR A 153 0.37 -9.08 8.65
CA THR A 153 0.67 -9.65 9.98
C THR A 153 -0.62 -10.14 10.62
N GLY A 154 -0.78 -11.46 10.73
CA GLY A 154 -2.06 -12.05 11.10
C GLY A 154 -3.15 -11.65 10.09
N ASN A 155 -4.13 -10.87 10.55
CA ASN A 155 -5.25 -10.40 9.74
C ASN A 155 -5.10 -8.93 9.26
N GLU A 156 -4.02 -8.25 9.63
CA GLU A 156 -3.80 -6.84 9.31
C GLU A 156 -2.90 -6.68 8.08
N ILE A 157 -3.19 -5.67 7.25
CA ILE A 157 -2.35 -5.26 6.13
C ILE A 157 -1.68 -3.92 6.46
N ASN A 158 -0.38 -3.82 6.18
CA ASN A 158 0.43 -2.61 6.33
C ASN A 158 1.14 -2.27 5.01
N LEU A 159 1.00 -1.02 4.56
CA LEU A 159 1.79 -0.43 3.48
C LEU A 159 2.86 0.47 4.10
N ASN A 160 4.08 -0.04 4.22
CA ASN A 160 5.12 0.56 5.03
C ASN A 160 6.24 1.15 4.16
N GLN A 161 6.30 2.48 4.09
CA GLN A 161 7.49 3.19 3.62
C GLN A 161 8.46 3.31 4.81
N ARG A 162 9.53 2.51 4.81
CA ARG A 162 10.48 2.45 5.92
C ARG A 162 11.57 3.52 5.84
N GLU A 163 11.72 4.15 4.68
CA GLU A 163 12.62 5.27 4.49
C GLU A 163 12.09 6.55 5.13
N ALA A 164 13.00 7.50 5.43
CA ALA A 164 12.64 8.88 5.80
C ALA A 164 12.11 9.69 4.60
N ALA A 165 11.17 9.11 3.86
CA ALA A 165 10.57 9.61 2.63
C ALA A 165 9.04 9.51 2.69
N ALA A 166 8.36 10.08 1.69
CA ALA A 166 6.91 10.06 1.64
C ALA A 166 6.36 8.79 0.98
N LEU A 167 5.19 8.33 1.46
CA LEU A 167 4.32 7.41 0.74
C LEU A 167 3.40 8.23 -0.17
N ARG A 168 3.38 7.94 -1.48
CA ARG A 168 2.67 8.74 -2.48
C ARG A 168 1.63 7.92 -3.22
N PHE A 169 0.51 8.54 -3.53
CA PHE A 169 -0.57 8.00 -4.35
C PHE A 169 -0.79 8.95 -5.54
N SER A 170 -0.68 8.40 -6.74
CA SER A 170 -0.61 9.19 -7.98
C SER A 170 -1.50 8.60 -9.07
N THR A 171 -2.05 9.48 -9.90
CA THR A 171 -2.75 9.12 -11.15
C THR A 171 -2.25 10.04 -12.26
N SER A 172 -2.15 9.52 -13.50
CA SER A 172 -1.65 10.28 -14.65
C SER A 172 -0.31 10.99 -14.39
N ASN A 173 0.62 10.30 -13.73
CA ASN A 173 1.94 10.83 -13.33
C ASN A 173 1.91 12.08 -12.43
N THR A 174 0.78 12.37 -11.78
CA THR A 174 0.61 13.48 -10.85
C THR A 174 0.30 12.96 -9.44
N GLU A 175 1.01 13.48 -8.43
CA GLU A 175 0.78 13.16 -7.02
C GLU A 175 -0.55 13.76 -6.56
N GLN A 176 -1.48 12.90 -6.12
CA GLN A 176 -2.82 13.30 -5.69
C GLN A 176 -2.93 13.31 -4.16
N LEU A 177 -2.29 12.34 -3.50
CA LEU A 177 -2.24 12.22 -2.04
C LEU A 177 -0.85 11.77 -1.61
N ARG A 178 -0.40 12.25 -0.45
CA ARG A 178 0.80 11.74 0.20
C ARG A 178 0.66 11.63 1.71
N ILE A 179 1.47 10.77 2.30
CA ILE A 179 1.86 10.82 3.70
C ILE A 179 3.34 11.22 3.70
N ALA A 180 3.65 12.42 4.20
CA ALA A 180 5.02 12.89 4.34
C ALA A 180 5.77 12.11 5.43
N SER A 181 7.10 12.17 5.43
CA SER A 181 7.93 11.42 6.41
C SER A 181 7.71 11.87 7.87
N ASN A 182 7.13 13.04 8.09
CA ASN A 182 6.69 13.54 9.41
C ASN A 182 5.25 13.13 9.78
N GLY A 183 4.62 12.29 8.96
CA GLY A 183 3.25 11.79 9.15
C GLY A 183 2.14 12.75 8.72
N ASN A 184 2.45 13.89 8.09
CA ASN A 184 1.42 14.80 7.58
C ASN A 184 0.80 14.25 6.28
N ILE A 185 -0.52 14.33 6.16
CA ILE A 185 -1.26 13.93 4.97
C ILE A 185 -1.52 15.16 4.10
N GLY A 186 -1.10 15.11 2.84
CA GLY A 186 -1.39 16.13 1.83
C GLY A 186 -2.35 15.60 0.77
N ILE A 187 -3.39 16.36 0.43
CA ILE A 187 -4.29 16.09 -0.70
C ILE A 187 -4.21 17.28 -1.67
N GLY A 188 -3.78 17.04 -2.91
CA GLY A 188 -3.53 18.10 -3.88
C GLY A 188 -2.34 19.02 -3.56
N THR A 189 -1.55 18.69 -2.53
CA THR A 189 -0.32 19.41 -2.14
C THR A 189 0.81 18.44 -1.86
N ASN A 190 2.02 18.80 -2.29
CA ASN A 190 3.23 18.01 -2.06
C ASN A 190 3.99 18.43 -0.79
N ALA A 191 3.57 19.51 -0.12
CA ALA A 191 4.23 20.08 1.06
C ALA A 191 3.19 20.41 2.15
N PRO A 192 2.54 19.40 2.74
CA PRO A 192 1.51 19.60 3.76
C PRO A 192 2.11 20.27 5.01
N SER A 193 1.56 21.43 5.38
CA SER A 193 2.02 22.26 6.49
C SER A 193 1.44 21.85 7.85
N THR A 194 0.36 21.06 7.83
CA THR A 194 -0.34 20.54 9.01
C THR A 194 -0.67 19.05 8.83
N LYS A 195 -1.28 18.42 9.85
CA LYS A 195 -1.56 16.97 9.86
C LYS A 195 -2.44 16.52 8.70
N LEU A 196 -3.41 17.33 8.31
CA LEU A 196 -4.21 17.15 7.10
C LEU A 196 -4.27 18.48 6.36
N ASP A 197 -3.62 18.56 5.21
CA ASP A 197 -3.56 19.74 4.36
C ASP A 197 -4.21 19.42 3.01
N VAL A 198 -5.30 20.11 2.69
CA VAL A 198 -6.06 19.91 1.45
C VAL A 198 -5.97 21.18 0.61
N ASN A 199 -5.26 21.10 -0.51
CA ASN A 199 -5.20 22.17 -1.50
C ASN A 199 -6.37 22.04 -2.48
N GLY A 200 -7.55 22.48 -2.05
CA GLY A 200 -8.77 22.43 -2.83
C GLY A 200 -10.02 22.54 -1.97
N GLN A 201 -11.19 22.41 -2.61
CA GLN A 201 -12.47 22.38 -1.89
C GLN A 201 -12.77 20.98 -1.35
N VAL A 202 -13.35 20.91 -0.15
CA VAL A 202 -13.81 19.65 0.48
C VAL A 202 -15.33 19.57 0.42
N ARG A 203 -15.86 18.47 -0.13
CA ARG A 203 -17.30 18.16 -0.11
C ARG A 203 -17.60 17.15 1.00
N ILE A 204 -18.37 17.54 2.02
CA ILE A 204 -18.78 16.67 3.13
C ILE A 204 -20.27 16.37 2.99
N GLN A 205 -20.62 15.11 2.72
CA GLN A 205 -22.01 14.71 2.40
C GLN A 205 -22.78 14.15 3.60
N GLY A 206 -22.09 13.67 4.64
CA GLY A 206 -22.72 13.15 5.86
C GLY A 206 -23.32 14.26 6.73
N GLY A 207 -24.30 13.91 7.58
CA GLY A 207 -24.84 14.82 8.60
C GLY A 207 -25.86 15.86 8.11
N ASN A 208 -26.56 15.60 7.00
CA ASN A 208 -27.59 16.48 6.39
C ASN A 208 -27.08 17.89 6.01
N PRO A 209 -26.08 18.01 5.11
CA PRO A 209 -25.71 19.30 4.52
C PRO A 209 -26.92 19.92 3.83
N GLY A 210 -27.01 21.25 3.87
CA GLY A 210 -28.09 22.00 3.26
C GLY A 210 -27.64 23.42 2.93
N LEU A 211 -28.34 24.06 1.98
CA LEU A 211 -28.08 25.45 1.65
C LEU A 211 -28.22 26.31 2.91
N GLY A 212 -27.21 27.15 3.18
CA GLY A 212 -27.19 28.02 4.35
C GLY A 212 -26.79 27.33 5.66
N LYS A 213 -26.55 26.02 5.68
CA LYS A 213 -26.01 25.34 6.87
C LYS A 213 -24.51 25.58 7.05
N VAL A 214 -24.06 25.53 8.29
CA VAL A 214 -22.65 25.60 8.68
C VAL A 214 -22.22 24.30 9.35
N LEU A 215 -20.97 23.92 9.13
CA LEU A 215 -20.36 22.79 9.83
C LEU A 215 -19.91 23.27 11.21
N VAL A 216 -20.38 22.60 12.26
CA VAL A 216 -20.00 22.88 13.65
C VAL A 216 -19.57 21.59 14.32
N SER A 217 -18.76 21.69 15.38
CA SER A 217 -18.36 20.55 16.21
C SER A 217 -19.05 20.59 17.58
N ASP A 218 -19.38 19.43 18.11
CA ASP A 218 -19.74 19.29 19.53
C ASP A 218 -18.48 19.31 20.44
N ALA A 219 -18.68 19.08 21.75
CA ALA A 219 -17.60 19.03 22.74
C ALA A 219 -16.63 17.85 22.55
N ASN A 220 -17.00 16.83 21.76
CA ASN A 220 -16.15 15.68 21.44
C ASN A 220 -15.49 15.82 20.05
N GLY A 221 -15.70 16.93 19.35
CA GLY A 221 -15.16 17.17 18.01
C GLY A 221 -15.94 16.49 16.88
N LEU A 222 -17.12 15.93 17.15
CA LEU A 222 -17.97 15.36 16.10
C LEU A 222 -18.61 16.48 15.28
N ALA A 223 -18.33 16.49 13.98
CA ALA A 223 -18.84 17.52 13.08
C ALA A 223 -20.30 17.23 12.65
N SER A 224 -21.15 18.26 12.63
CA SER A 224 -22.53 18.18 12.13
C SER A 224 -22.93 19.45 11.38
N TRP A 225 -23.90 19.33 10.45
CA TRP A 225 -24.44 20.47 9.74
C TRP A 225 -25.64 21.06 10.48
N GLN A 226 -25.46 22.26 11.01
CA GLN A 226 -26.52 23.00 11.70
C GLN A 226 -26.98 24.16 10.83
N THR A 227 -28.27 24.47 10.90
CA THR A 227 -28.70 25.82 10.52
C THR A 227 -27.98 26.76 11.46
N PRO A 228 -27.25 27.78 10.96
CA PRO A 228 -26.62 28.78 11.82
C PRO A 228 -27.71 29.29 12.74
N ALA A 229 -27.42 29.40 14.04
CA ALA A 229 -28.33 30.09 14.92
C ALA A 229 -28.60 31.47 14.29
N SER A 230 -29.83 31.73 13.85
CA SER A 230 -30.27 33.11 13.65
C SER A 230 -29.96 33.77 14.99
N GLY A 231 -29.13 34.82 15.01
CA GLY A 231 -28.76 35.53 16.25
C GLY A 231 -29.99 35.60 17.14
N SER A 232 -29.91 34.95 18.31
CA SER A 232 -31.09 34.42 19.00
C SER A 232 -32.20 35.46 19.10
N SER A 233 -33.40 35.01 18.79
CA SER A 233 -34.67 35.72 18.80
C SER A 233 -34.74 36.83 19.86
N GLY A 234 -35.02 38.04 19.40
CA GLY A 234 -36.09 38.85 20.00
C GLY A 234 -35.78 39.67 21.24
N THR A 235 -34.54 39.79 21.70
CA THR A 235 -34.19 40.88 22.63
C THR A 235 -33.21 41.84 21.99
N LEU A 236 -33.51 43.14 22.08
CA LEU A 236 -32.63 44.25 21.67
C LEU A 236 -31.19 44.06 22.19
N ASN A 237 -31.00 43.35 23.30
CA ASN A 237 -29.71 43.11 23.93
C ASN A 237 -28.63 42.48 23.02
N GLN A 238 -29.01 41.59 22.08
CA GLN A 238 -28.01 40.84 21.30
C GLN A 238 -27.53 41.56 20.02
N SER A 239 -28.24 42.59 19.54
CA SER A 239 -27.72 43.48 18.48
C SER A 239 -26.82 44.59 19.02
N TYR A 240 -26.69 44.70 20.35
CA TYR A 240 -25.87 45.69 21.06
C TYR A 240 -24.51 45.14 21.54
N ASN A 241 -24.31 43.82 21.60
CA ASN A 241 -23.11 43.22 22.19
C ASN A 241 -21.89 43.11 21.23
N SER A 242 -21.98 43.67 20.02
CA SER A 242 -20.90 43.66 19.02
C SER A 242 -20.42 45.07 18.65
N GLY A 243 -20.12 45.89 19.66
CA GLY A 243 -19.11 46.94 19.55
C GLY A 243 -19.57 48.38 19.79
N GLY A 244 -19.53 48.81 21.05
CA GLY A 244 -19.41 50.23 21.45
C GLY A 244 -20.73 50.96 21.75
N PRO A 245 -20.65 52.12 22.44
CA PRO A 245 -21.81 52.93 22.83
C PRO A 245 -22.65 53.30 21.61
N GLY A 246 -23.92 52.86 21.64
CA GLY A 246 -24.88 52.95 20.54
C GLY A 246 -25.25 54.37 20.15
N SER A 247 -24.41 55.01 19.33
CA SER A 247 -24.71 56.33 18.78
C SER A 247 -25.76 56.22 17.66
N GLY A 248 -26.95 56.79 17.89
CA GLY A 248 -27.88 57.20 16.83
C GLY A 248 -28.77 56.13 16.18
N ARG A 249 -29.15 55.05 16.87
CA ARG A 249 -30.07 54.04 16.31
C ARG A 249 -31.53 54.31 16.71
N ILE A 250 -32.41 54.34 15.71
CA ILE A 250 -33.86 54.54 15.89
C ILE A 250 -34.51 53.17 16.12
N ILE A 251 -35.30 53.05 17.19
CA ILE A 251 -36.24 51.93 17.38
C ILE A 251 -37.57 52.36 16.75
N THR A 252 -37.90 51.81 15.59
CA THR A 252 -39.20 52.03 14.92
C THR A 252 -40.13 50.90 15.31
N ALA A 253 -41.31 51.21 15.85
CA ALA A 253 -42.36 50.20 16.03
C ALA A 253 -43.15 50.05 14.72
N ASP A 254 -43.20 48.83 14.19
CA ASP A 254 -43.88 48.53 12.92
C ASP A 254 -45.42 48.67 13.05
N SER A 255 -45.94 48.57 14.28
CA SER A 255 -47.32 48.82 14.70
C SER A 255 -47.42 48.82 16.23
N GLY A 256 -48.06 49.83 16.83
CA GLY A 256 -48.33 49.90 18.28
C GLY A 256 -47.24 50.59 19.13
N ALA A 257 -47.41 50.52 20.45
CA ALA A 257 -46.51 51.17 21.41
C ALA A 257 -45.22 50.35 21.61
N VAL A 258 -44.07 51.03 21.72
CA VAL A 258 -42.84 50.42 22.24
C VAL A 258 -43.01 50.24 23.75
N LEU A 259 -43.16 49.00 24.21
CA LEU A 259 -43.30 48.67 25.63
C LEU A 259 -41.93 48.43 26.26
N ILE A 260 -41.55 49.29 27.21
CA ILE A 260 -40.32 49.14 28.01
C ILE A 260 -40.75 48.68 29.41
N GLN A 261 -40.45 47.44 29.77
CA GLN A 261 -40.73 46.89 31.10
C GLN A 261 -39.41 46.79 31.88
N GLY A 262 -39.33 47.53 32.98
CA GLY A 262 -38.21 47.52 33.91
C GLY A 262 -38.61 48.22 35.20
N GLU A 263 -38.10 47.75 36.33
CA GLU A 263 -38.40 48.31 37.65
C GLU A 263 -37.78 49.72 37.82
N ASP A 264 -36.71 50.00 37.07
CA ASP A 264 -35.93 51.25 37.12
C ASP A 264 -36.42 52.36 36.15
N GLY A 265 -37.55 52.16 35.46
CA GLY A 265 -38.14 53.18 34.57
C GLY A 265 -37.39 53.45 33.26
N PHE A 266 -37.84 54.44 32.49
CA PHE A 266 -37.22 54.88 31.24
C PHE A 266 -36.43 56.18 31.47
N GLN A 267 -35.10 56.13 31.39
CA GLN A 267 -34.24 57.30 31.56
C GLN A 267 -33.79 57.84 30.19
N VAL A 268 -34.13 59.10 29.90
CA VAL A 268 -33.62 59.84 28.73
C VAL A 268 -32.66 60.91 29.23
N THR A 269 -31.41 60.85 28.80
CA THR A 269 -30.37 61.84 29.17
C THR A 269 -30.23 62.98 28.15
N GLY A 270 -31.13 63.06 27.17
CA GLY A 270 -31.21 64.09 26.12
C GLY A 270 -32.62 64.66 25.95
N ASN A 271 -32.86 65.43 24.89
CA ASN A 271 -34.18 65.99 24.62
C ASN A 271 -35.18 64.89 24.22
N PHE A 272 -36.30 64.84 24.93
CA PHE A 272 -37.45 64.00 24.61
C PHE A 272 -38.55 64.89 24.03
N ASP A 273 -38.88 64.72 22.75
CA ASP A 273 -39.88 65.53 22.05
C ASP A 273 -41.16 64.70 21.83
N LEU A 274 -42.25 65.10 22.47
CA LEU A 274 -43.56 64.46 22.34
C LEU A 274 -44.38 65.22 21.32
N VAL A 275 -44.53 64.67 20.12
CA VAL A 275 -45.56 65.17 19.19
C VAL A 275 -46.90 64.61 19.64
N SER A 276 -47.64 65.39 20.43
CA SER A 276 -49.02 65.07 20.80
C SER A 276 -49.92 65.24 19.57
N CYS A 277 -50.33 64.14 18.93
CA CYS A 277 -51.45 64.18 17.98
C CYS A 277 -52.75 64.38 18.78
N TYR A 278 -53.22 65.62 18.88
CA TYR A 278 -54.59 65.91 19.29
C TYR A 278 -55.54 65.34 18.23
N HIS A 279 -56.47 64.47 18.64
CA HIS A 279 -57.69 64.15 17.89
C HIS A 279 -58.88 64.79 18.61
#